data_AF-A0A2V9ZCE8-F1
#
_entry.id   AF-A0A2V9ZCE8-F1
#
_cell.length_a   1.000
_cell.length_b   1.000
_cell.length_c   1.000
_cell.angle_alpha   90.00
_cell.angle_beta   90.00
_cell.angle_gamma   90.00
#
_symmetry.space_group_name_H-M   'P 1'
#
loop_
_entity.id
_entity.type
_entity.pdbx_description
1 polymer ?
#
loop_
_entity_poly.entity_id
_entity_poly.type
_entity_poly.pdbx_seq_one_letter_code
_entity_poly.pdbx_strand_id
1 'polypeptide(L)'
;MNSSPELNELAAEWRNARLLYPVYLALAREFVIEVPDCADLEAGSDGPSEEGMQQARQWFQSMDERIQVHQLRQFLQTTALTDNESLRALLLRHLGKQPRTAADRDKIDFLLVQFFSHATPSRLEDNDCDLEYVAQVLEPVLGAVELKAPDWLSPLEQIIQSANGCHRLSELFNARLLEQGRKLKVQSGEKYFLPVAMVGFTRFSFLMRRVFFRLMHGDLNSILDGLRELENRGVTTLDCRRAHFSHQEPTDRLRMICHSWKVMFHAEYSSGQPLKMLADLRTVVEEVLTRSEGGKALGAAAGASGGSAEGQPEASAKSRPAAKFSPNTSTAPEFDIAAGQPSHGDNEIL
;
A
#
# COMPACT_ATOMS: atom_id res chain seq x y z
N MET A 1 21.08 32.13 -33.85
CA MET A 1 20.67 32.73 -32.57
C MET A 1 20.72 31.62 -31.54
N ASN A 2 21.82 31.53 -30.79
CA ASN A 2 22.02 30.48 -29.80
C ASN A 2 21.41 30.98 -28.48
N SER A 3 20.26 30.45 -28.10
CA SER A 3 19.72 30.63 -26.74
C SER A 3 20.74 30.09 -25.75
N SER A 4 21.18 30.90 -24.79
CA SER A 4 22.11 30.49 -23.74
C SER A 4 21.56 29.27 -22.97
N PRO A 5 22.41 28.31 -22.57
CA PRO A 5 21.98 27.08 -21.88
C PRO A 5 21.13 27.37 -20.62
N GLU A 6 21.45 28.44 -19.88
CA GLU A 6 20.71 28.90 -18.70
C GLU A 6 19.24 29.26 -19.00
N LEU A 7 18.97 29.89 -20.16
CA LEU A 7 17.60 30.24 -20.57
C LEU A 7 16.78 28.99 -20.90
N ASN A 8 17.43 27.95 -21.43
CA ASN A 8 16.77 26.68 -21.72
C ASN A 8 16.47 25.91 -20.42
N GLU A 9 17.35 25.98 -19.43
CA GLU A 9 17.13 25.37 -18.11
C GLU A 9 15.99 26.04 -17.36
N LEU A 10 15.94 27.38 -17.33
CA LEU A 10 14.83 28.13 -16.71
C LEU A 10 13.49 27.84 -17.40
N ALA A 11 13.47 27.78 -18.73
CA ALA A 11 12.26 27.44 -19.48
C ALA A 11 11.78 25.99 -19.21
N ALA A 12 12.71 25.05 -19.04
CA ALA A 12 12.39 23.67 -18.68
C ALA A 12 11.85 23.57 -17.25
N GLU A 13 12.45 24.31 -16.30
CA GLU A 13 12.00 24.38 -14.92
C GLU A 13 10.57 24.96 -14.83
N TRP A 14 10.29 26.06 -15.53
CA TRP A 14 8.95 26.65 -15.55
C TRP A 14 7.90 25.71 -16.15
N ARG A 15 8.26 24.98 -17.21
CA ARG A 15 7.36 23.97 -17.80
C ARG A 15 7.02 22.88 -16.78
N ASN A 16 8.01 22.40 -16.04
CA ASN A 16 7.80 21.42 -14.97
C ASN A 16 6.94 22.00 -13.84
N ALA A 17 7.16 23.26 -13.46
CA ALA A 17 6.34 23.95 -12.48
C ALA A 17 4.87 24.01 -12.91
N ARG A 18 4.59 24.42 -14.15
CA ARG A 18 3.22 24.44 -14.70
C ARG A 18 2.58 23.05 -14.78
N LEU A 19 3.36 22.03 -15.11
CA LEU A 19 2.89 20.64 -15.14
C LEU A 19 2.52 20.13 -13.72
N LEU A 20 3.33 20.45 -12.71
CA LEU A 20 3.14 19.96 -11.35
C LEU A 20 2.12 20.76 -10.55
N TYR A 21 1.96 22.06 -10.82
CA TYR A 21 1.05 22.92 -10.07
C TYR A 21 -0.38 22.36 -9.90
N PRO A 22 -1.09 21.93 -10.98
CA PRO A 22 -2.45 21.38 -10.83
C PRO A 22 -2.48 20.08 -10.01
N VAL A 23 -1.42 19.26 -10.08
CA VAL A 23 -1.29 18.02 -9.30
C VAL A 23 -1.17 18.35 -7.82
N TYR A 24 -0.29 19.28 -7.45
CA TYR A 24 -0.11 19.71 -6.06
C TYR A 24 -1.35 20.41 -5.51
N LEU A 25 -2.02 21.25 -6.30
CA LEU A 25 -3.23 21.95 -5.88
C LEU A 25 -4.39 21.00 -5.64
N ALA A 26 -4.56 19.98 -6.51
CA ALA A 26 -5.56 18.94 -6.31
C ALA A 26 -5.27 18.12 -5.05
N LEU A 27 -4.01 17.73 -4.83
CA LEU A 27 -3.59 17.04 -3.61
C LEU A 27 -3.85 17.88 -2.36
N ALA A 28 -3.51 19.17 -2.40
CA ALA A 28 -3.75 20.06 -1.27
C ALA A 28 -5.24 20.19 -0.93
N ARG A 29 -6.10 20.28 -1.94
CA ARG A 29 -7.56 20.32 -1.76
C ARG A 29 -8.09 19.03 -1.17
N GLU A 30 -7.61 17.87 -1.63
CA GLU A 30 -8.05 16.56 -1.14
C GLU A 30 -7.72 16.35 0.35
N PHE A 31 -6.54 16.83 0.78
CA PHE A 31 -6.07 16.67 2.16
C PHE A 31 -6.21 17.92 3.02
N VAL A 32 -6.90 18.95 2.53
CA VAL A 32 -7.14 20.23 3.24
C VAL A 32 -5.82 20.83 3.75
N ILE A 33 -4.79 20.81 2.91
CA ILE A 33 -3.49 21.43 3.19
C ILE A 33 -3.61 22.91 2.84
N GLU A 34 -3.28 23.79 3.79
CA GLU A 34 -3.19 25.22 3.50
C GLU A 34 -2.10 25.48 2.46
N VAL A 35 -2.44 26.23 1.42
CA VAL A 35 -1.57 26.51 0.28
C VAL A 35 -1.32 28.02 0.22
N PRO A 36 -0.06 28.48 0.12
CA PRO A 36 0.22 29.88 -0.16
C PRO A 36 -0.22 30.25 -1.59
N ASP A 37 -0.64 31.49 -1.82
CA ASP A 37 -0.99 31.92 -3.18
C ASP A 37 0.26 32.02 -4.07
N CYS A 38 0.14 31.66 -5.35
CA CYS A 38 1.18 31.87 -6.36
C CYS A 38 0.56 32.37 -7.66
N ALA A 39 0.41 33.70 -7.77
CA ALA A 39 -0.30 34.35 -8.87
C ALA A 39 0.23 33.96 -10.26
N ASP A 40 1.55 33.79 -10.41
CA ASP A 40 2.15 33.43 -11.70
C ASP A 40 1.82 32.00 -12.14
N LEU A 41 1.75 31.05 -11.21
CA LEU A 41 1.34 29.67 -11.50
C LEU A 41 -0.16 29.58 -11.80
N GLU A 42 -0.98 30.39 -11.12
CA GLU A 42 -2.42 30.48 -11.36
C GLU A 42 -2.77 31.14 -12.70
N ALA A 43 -2.04 32.20 -13.05
CA ALA A 43 -2.24 32.92 -14.31
C ALA A 43 -1.81 32.08 -15.53
N GLY A 44 -0.97 31.05 -15.32
CA GLY A 44 -0.54 30.15 -16.39
C GLY A 44 0.31 30.84 -17.46
N SER A 45 1.09 31.85 -17.09
CA SER A 45 1.91 32.65 -18.00
C SER A 45 2.93 31.79 -18.76
N ASP A 46 3.18 32.11 -20.03
CA ASP A 46 4.10 31.34 -20.89
C ASP A 46 5.58 31.59 -20.60
N GLY A 47 5.90 32.69 -19.91
CA GLY A 47 7.25 33.02 -19.47
C GLY A 47 7.21 33.73 -18.12
N PRO A 48 7.85 33.18 -17.08
CA PRO A 48 7.86 33.79 -15.76
C PRO A 48 8.92 34.91 -15.71
N SER A 49 8.67 35.87 -14.83
CA SER A 49 9.75 36.74 -14.37
C SER A 49 10.70 35.94 -13.46
N GLU A 50 11.90 36.46 -13.21
CA GLU A 50 12.83 35.86 -12.24
C GLU A 50 12.20 35.79 -10.83
N GLU A 51 11.42 36.81 -10.46
CA GLU A 51 10.66 36.84 -9.22
C GLU A 51 9.57 35.76 -9.18
N GLY A 52 8.82 35.57 -10.28
CA GLY A 52 7.79 34.53 -10.39
C GLY A 52 8.37 33.11 -10.31
N MET A 53 9.54 32.88 -10.91
CA MET A 53 10.29 31.63 -10.73
C MET A 53 10.65 31.39 -9.27
N GLN A 54 11.15 32.41 -8.58
CA GLN A 54 11.54 32.29 -7.17
C GLN A 54 10.33 32.03 -6.27
N GLN A 55 9.21 32.71 -6.52
CA GLN A 55 7.94 32.47 -5.82
C GLN A 55 7.45 31.04 -6.06
N ALA A 56 7.47 30.55 -7.30
CA ALA A 56 7.10 29.17 -7.61
C ALA A 56 7.99 28.15 -6.88
N ARG A 57 9.31 28.35 -6.85
CA ARG A 57 10.25 27.48 -6.11
C ARG A 57 9.89 27.42 -4.63
N GLN A 58 9.66 28.57 -4.00
CA GLN A 58 9.27 28.67 -2.58
C GLN A 58 7.91 28.02 -2.32
N TRP A 59 6.95 28.23 -3.22
CA TRP A 59 5.62 27.62 -3.14
C TRP A 59 5.73 26.09 -3.12
N PHE A 60 6.43 25.52 -4.08
CA PHE A 60 6.57 24.07 -4.13
C PHE A 60 7.41 23.54 -2.97
N GLN A 61 8.43 24.27 -2.48
CA GLN A 61 9.19 23.86 -1.30
C GLN A 61 8.29 23.80 -0.05
N SER A 62 7.45 24.81 0.17
CA SER A 62 6.48 24.81 1.27
C SER A 62 5.50 23.63 1.15
N MET A 63 5.00 23.38 -0.06
CA MET A 63 4.11 22.22 -0.30
C MET A 63 4.81 20.89 -0.04
N ASP A 64 6.04 20.76 -0.53
CA ASP A 64 6.90 19.61 -0.31
C ASP A 64 7.11 19.29 1.16
N GLU A 65 7.22 20.29 2.03
CA GLU A 65 7.40 20.10 3.47
C GLU A 65 6.10 19.67 4.17
N ARG A 66 4.95 20.17 3.71
CA ARG A 66 3.63 19.88 4.31
C ARG A 66 3.09 18.50 3.90
N ILE A 67 3.32 18.11 2.66
CA ILE A 67 2.78 16.86 2.11
C ILE A 67 3.46 15.66 2.76
N GLN A 68 2.68 14.70 3.23
CA GLN A 68 3.18 13.43 3.76
C GLN A 68 3.17 12.33 2.70
N VAL A 69 4.05 11.33 2.84
CA VAL A 69 4.15 10.21 1.88
C VAL A 69 2.84 9.41 1.75
N HIS A 70 2.07 9.28 2.84
CA HIS A 70 0.79 8.57 2.81
C HIS A 70 -0.27 9.34 2.00
N GLN A 71 -0.26 10.68 2.05
CA GLN A 71 -1.14 11.54 1.25
C GLN A 71 -0.80 11.41 -0.24
N LEU A 72 0.49 11.45 -0.59
CA LEU A 72 0.95 11.18 -1.96
C LEU A 72 0.49 9.81 -2.45
N ARG A 73 0.62 8.79 -1.59
CA ARG A 73 0.20 7.42 -1.94
C ARG A 73 -1.28 7.35 -2.24
N GLN A 74 -2.12 7.86 -1.35
CA GLN A 74 -3.57 7.84 -1.52
C GLN A 74 -4.00 8.63 -2.76
N PHE A 75 -3.44 9.83 -2.95
CA PHE A 75 -3.72 10.69 -4.09
C PHE A 75 -3.37 10.01 -5.42
N LEU A 76 -2.11 9.59 -5.58
CA LEU A 76 -1.60 9.06 -6.85
C LEU A 76 -2.18 7.70 -7.24
N GLN A 77 -2.82 7.00 -6.30
CA GLN A 77 -3.50 5.73 -6.58
C GLN A 77 -4.95 5.91 -7.04
N THR A 78 -5.57 7.06 -6.77
CA THR A 78 -7.00 7.31 -7.02
C THR A 78 -7.25 8.40 -8.05
N THR A 79 -6.27 9.28 -8.28
CA THR A 79 -6.39 10.40 -9.20
C THR A 79 -6.21 9.98 -10.66
N ALA A 80 -6.95 10.62 -11.56
CA ALA A 80 -6.74 10.56 -13.01
C ALA A 80 -5.81 11.68 -13.52
N LEU A 81 -5.35 12.56 -12.62
CA LEU A 81 -4.58 13.77 -12.99
C LEU A 81 -3.11 13.50 -13.25
N THR A 82 -2.62 12.30 -13.00
CA THR A 82 -1.20 11.96 -13.17
C THR A 82 -0.97 10.92 -14.24
N ASP A 83 -0.15 11.31 -15.21
CA ASP A 83 0.43 10.48 -16.26
C ASP A 83 1.93 10.23 -15.99
N ASN A 84 2.60 9.54 -16.92
CA ASN A 84 4.04 9.26 -16.78
C ASN A 84 4.90 10.54 -16.78
N GLU A 85 4.49 11.60 -17.49
CA GLU A 85 5.26 12.85 -17.58
C GLU A 85 5.22 13.62 -16.25
N SER A 86 4.03 13.77 -15.67
CA SER A 86 3.84 14.41 -14.37
C SER A 86 4.47 13.60 -13.23
N LEU A 87 4.38 12.28 -13.24
CA LEU A 87 5.08 11.42 -12.27
C LEU A 87 6.61 11.57 -12.38
N ARG A 88 7.14 11.64 -13.61
CA ARG A 88 8.57 11.87 -13.86
C ARG A 88 9.00 13.23 -13.32
N ALA A 89 8.25 14.29 -13.62
CA ALA A 89 8.55 15.64 -13.13
C ALA A 89 8.51 15.71 -11.60
N LEU A 90 7.54 15.04 -10.97
CA LEU A 90 7.40 14.97 -9.53
C LEU A 90 8.61 14.27 -8.89
N LEU A 91 9.01 13.12 -9.46
CA LEU A 91 10.17 12.36 -8.99
C LEU A 91 11.47 13.16 -9.16
N LEU A 92 11.71 13.76 -10.33
CA LEU A 92 12.89 14.61 -10.58
C LEU A 92 12.97 15.77 -9.60
N ARG A 93 11.84 16.41 -9.27
CA ARG A 93 11.77 17.46 -8.26
C ARG A 93 12.27 16.97 -6.89
N HIS A 94 11.77 15.83 -6.42
CA HIS A 94 12.22 15.29 -5.13
C HIS A 94 13.68 14.83 -5.16
N LEU A 95 14.14 14.25 -6.27
CA LEU A 95 15.55 13.89 -6.46
C LEU A 95 16.47 15.12 -6.49
N GLY A 96 16.00 16.26 -7.00
CA GLY A 96 16.77 17.50 -7.07
C GLY A 96 17.07 18.15 -5.72
N LYS A 97 16.38 17.76 -4.64
CA LYS A 97 16.56 18.35 -3.31
C LYS A 97 17.92 18.02 -2.70
N GLN A 98 18.52 19.00 -2.04
CA GLN A 98 19.73 18.87 -1.24
C GLN A 98 19.68 19.82 -0.02
N PRO A 99 19.97 19.36 1.21
CA PRO A 99 20.16 17.97 1.61
C PRO A 99 18.84 17.19 1.56
N ARG A 100 18.92 15.85 1.41
CA ARG A 100 17.72 14.98 1.41
C ARG A 100 17.44 14.44 2.81
N THR A 101 16.19 14.53 3.24
CA THR A 101 15.73 14.04 4.55
C THR A 101 15.20 12.61 4.50
N ALA A 102 14.92 12.02 5.67
CA ALA A 102 14.22 10.74 5.75
C ALA A 102 12.80 10.80 5.14
N ALA A 103 12.13 11.95 5.24
CA ALA A 103 10.83 12.16 4.59
C ALA A 103 10.96 12.18 3.07
N ASP A 104 12.01 12.82 2.52
CA ASP A 104 12.29 12.78 1.08
C ASP A 104 12.61 11.36 0.60
N ARG A 105 13.38 10.58 1.39
CA ARG A 105 13.63 9.17 1.11
C ARG A 105 12.33 8.40 0.89
N ASP A 106 11.37 8.52 1.81
CA ASP A 106 10.14 7.75 1.74
C ASP A 106 9.24 8.20 0.58
N LYS A 107 9.25 9.49 0.21
CA LYS A 107 8.58 10.00 -0.98
C LYS A 107 9.22 9.51 -2.27
N ILE A 108 10.55 9.61 -2.38
CA ILE A 108 11.31 9.13 -3.53
C ILE A 108 11.10 7.63 -3.72
N ASP A 109 11.16 6.84 -2.65
CA ASP A 109 10.89 5.39 -2.67
C ASP A 109 9.52 5.06 -3.25
N PHE A 110 8.49 5.75 -2.75
CA PHE A 110 7.13 5.58 -3.26
C PHE A 110 7.02 5.99 -4.73
N LEU A 111 7.56 7.16 -5.11
CA LEU A 111 7.46 7.69 -6.46
C LEU A 111 8.23 6.85 -7.48
N LEU A 112 9.38 6.30 -7.13
CA LEU A 112 10.12 5.36 -7.98
C LEU A 112 9.29 4.11 -8.28
N VAL A 113 8.68 3.52 -7.24
CA VAL A 113 7.82 2.34 -7.40
C VAL A 113 6.58 2.67 -8.21
N GLN A 114 5.97 3.83 -7.99
CA GLN A 114 4.79 4.26 -8.73
C GLN A 114 5.12 4.52 -10.22
N PHE A 115 6.20 5.23 -10.50
CA PHE A 115 6.69 5.47 -11.86
C PHE A 115 7.02 4.16 -12.58
N PHE A 116 7.79 3.27 -11.92
CA PHE A 116 8.10 1.94 -12.46
C PHE A 116 6.83 1.13 -12.73
N SER A 117 5.88 1.11 -11.81
CA SER A 117 4.61 0.40 -11.99
C SER A 117 3.75 0.95 -13.14
N HIS A 118 3.82 2.25 -13.45
CA HIS A 118 3.12 2.87 -14.58
C HIS A 118 3.81 2.59 -15.92
N ALA A 119 5.14 2.47 -15.92
CA ALA A 119 5.92 2.17 -17.11
C ALA A 119 5.98 0.67 -17.42
N THR A 120 5.69 -0.19 -16.44
CA THR A 120 5.76 -1.64 -16.56
C THR A 120 4.52 -2.22 -17.28
N PRO A 121 4.69 -3.11 -18.28
CA PRO A 121 3.59 -3.81 -18.91
C PRO A 121 2.77 -4.66 -17.92
N SER A 122 1.45 -4.73 -18.13
CA SER A 122 0.52 -5.51 -17.28
C SER A 122 0.80 -7.02 -17.20
N ARG A 123 1.63 -7.56 -18.10
CA ARG A 123 1.97 -8.99 -18.21
C ARG A 123 3.41 -9.34 -17.83
N LEU A 124 4.14 -8.45 -17.16
CA LEU A 124 5.50 -8.76 -16.72
C LEU A 124 5.46 -9.94 -15.73
N GLU A 125 6.25 -10.99 -15.94
CA GLU A 125 6.39 -12.06 -14.95
C GLU A 125 7.30 -11.63 -13.79
N ASP A 126 7.14 -12.20 -12.60
CA ASP A 126 7.97 -11.84 -11.44
C ASP A 126 9.46 -12.13 -11.70
N ASN A 127 9.76 -13.21 -12.44
CA ASN A 127 11.13 -13.62 -12.79
C ASN A 127 11.80 -12.70 -13.81
N ASP A 128 11.01 -12.01 -14.64
CA ASP A 128 11.51 -11.07 -15.65
C ASP A 128 11.85 -9.70 -15.05
N CYS A 129 11.45 -9.46 -13.79
CA CYS A 129 11.70 -8.21 -13.09
C CYS A 129 13.06 -8.27 -12.36
N ASP A 130 14.16 -8.29 -13.11
CA ASP A 130 15.52 -8.24 -12.55
C ASP A 130 16.01 -6.78 -12.32
N LEU A 131 17.24 -6.61 -11.81
CA LEU A 131 17.80 -5.28 -11.55
C LEU A 131 18.08 -4.50 -12.84
N GLU A 132 18.44 -5.18 -13.93
CA GLU A 132 18.77 -4.55 -15.21
C GLU A 132 17.52 -3.96 -15.85
N TYR A 133 16.43 -4.73 -15.87
CA TYR A 133 15.13 -4.28 -16.33
C TYR A 133 14.64 -3.05 -15.55
N VAL A 134 14.73 -3.09 -14.22
CA VAL A 134 14.30 -1.97 -13.38
C VAL A 134 15.15 -0.73 -13.64
N ALA A 135 16.48 -0.87 -13.77
CA ALA A 135 17.35 0.24 -14.09
C ALA A 135 17.07 0.85 -15.46
N GLN A 136 16.79 0.03 -16.47
CA GLN A 136 16.43 0.51 -17.82
C GLN A 136 15.14 1.35 -17.79
N VAL A 137 14.12 0.88 -17.07
CA VAL A 137 12.86 1.64 -16.93
C VAL A 137 13.06 2.94 -16.15
N LEU A 138 13.97 2.96 -15.17
CA LEU A 138 14.28 4.14 -14.35
C LEU A 138 15.35 5.07 -14.95
N GLU A 139 15.97 4.72 -16.07
CA GLU A 139 16.99 5.54 -16.74
C GLU A 139 16.54 7.00 -16.99
N PRO A 140 15.27 7.30 -17.37
CA PRO A 140 14.82 8.67 -17.58
C PRO A 140 14.87 9.59 -16.34
N VAL A 141 15.04 9.02 -15.13
CA VAL A 141 15.05 9.74 -13.86
C VAL A 141 16.35 9.55 -13.08
N LEU A 142 16.99 8.39 -13.17
CA LEU A 142 18.24 8.09 -12.47
C LEU A 142 19.49 8.22 -13.36
N GLY A 143 19.31 8.32 -14.68
CA GLY A 143 20.38 8.20 -15.65
C GLY A 143 20.90 6.76 -15.76
N ALA A 144 22.04 6.59 -16.42
CA ALA A 144 22.72 5.30 -16.50
C ALA A 144 23.21 4.87 -15.11
N VAL A 145 22.81 3.67 -14.67
CA VAL A 145 23.14 3.12 -13.35
C VAL A 145 24.15 1.99 -13.49
N GLU A 146 25.25 2.05 -12.72
CA GLU A 146 26.15 0.91 -12.57
C GLU A 146 25.49 -0.17 -11.69
N LEU A 147 25.21 -1.34 -12.28
CA LEU A 147 24.47 -2.42 -11.64
C LEU A 147 25.30 -3.29 -10.68
N LYS A 148 26.52 -2.85 -10.33
CA LYS A 148 27.34 -3.52 -9.33
C LYS A 148 26.75 -3.27 -7.95
N ALA A 149 25.77 -4.08 -7.57
CA ALA A 149 25.08 -3.99 -6.30
C ALA A 149 26.08 -4.22 -5.16
N PRO A 150 26.20 -3.29 -4.19
CA PRO A 150 27.06 -3.48 -3.04
C PRO A 150 26.52 -4.59 -2.12
N ASP A 151 27.41 -5.29 -1.42
CA ASP A 151 27.09 -6.47 -0.60
C ASP A 151 25.99 -6.22 0.44
N TRP A 152 25.85 -4.99 0.94
CA TRP A 152 24.84 -4.63 1.92
C TRP A 152 23.40 -4.65 1.36
N LEU A 153 23.22 -4.67 0.03
CA LEU A 153 21.92 -4.87 -0.62
C LEU A 153 21.56 -6.36 -0.80
N SER A 154 22.52 -7.28 -0.64
CA SER A 154 22.27 -8.73 -0.79
C SER A 154 21.11 -9.28 0.04
N PRO A 155 20.78 -8.76 1.25
CA PRO A 155 19.62 -9.24 1.99
C PRO A 155 18.28 -9.00 1.28
N LEU A 156 18.18 -8.01 0.39
CA LEU A 156 16.94 -7.78 -0.38
C LEU A 156 16.54 -9.00 -1.21
N GLU A 157 17.52 -9.66 -1.85
CA GLU A 157 17.23 -10.84 -2.68
C GLU A 157 16.68 -12.00 -1.84
N GLN A 158 17.27 -12.21 -0.66
CA GLN A 158 16.81 -13.24 0.28
C GLN A 158 15.37 -12.99 0.75
N ILE A 159 15.03 -11.72 1.01
CA ILE A 159 13.68 -11.33 1.42
C ILE A 159 12.69 -11.56 0.26
N ILE A 160 13.04 -11.18 -0.97
CA ILE A 160 12.20 -11.38 -2.17
C ILE A 160 11.97 -12.87 -2.40
N GLN A 161 13.03 -13.69 -2.36
CA GLN A 161 12.93 -15.13 -2.52
C GLN A 161 12.02 -15.76 -1.45
N SER A 162 12.18 -15.34 -0.20
CA SER A 162 11.33 -15.81 0.91
C SER A 162 9.87 -15.41 0.71
N ALA A 163 9.60 -14.19 0.25
CA ALA A 163 8.26 -13.68 0.01
C ALA A 163 7.57 -14.42 -1.15
N ASN A 164 8.32 -14.75 -2.21
CA ASN A 164 7.82 -15.56 -3.32
C ASN A 164 7.45 -16.98 -2.89
N GLY A 165 8.14 -17.54 -1.90
CA GLY A 165 7.83 -18.84 -1.31
C GLY A 165 6.59 -18.87 -0.40
N CYS A 166 6.04 -17.72 0.00
CA CYS A 166 4.81 -17.68 0.79
C CYS A 166 3.58 -18.10 -0.04
N HIS A 167 2.69 -18.84 0.60
CA HIS A 167 1.39 -19.28 0.07
C HIS A 167 0.19 -18.59 0.73
N ARG A 168 0.39 -17.98 1.91
CA ARG A 168 -0.66 -17.27 2.66
C ARG A 168 -0.16 -15.92 3.20
N LEU A 169 -1.08 -14.97 3.43
CA LEU A 169 -0.73 -13.70 4.07
C LEU A 169 -0.18 -13.91 5.49
N SER A 170 -0.69 -14.92 6.22
CA SER A 170 -0.20 -15.23 7.57
C SER A 170 1.29 -15.60 7.58
N GLU A 171 1.77 -16.33 6.59
CA GLU A 171 3.19 -16.70 6.46
C GLU A 171 4.05 -15.46 6.21
N LEU A 172 3.58 -14.59 5.30
CA LEU A 172 4.25 -13.34 4.99
C LEU A 172 4.39 -12.44 6.24
N PHE A 173 3.32 -12.30 7.02
CA PHE A 173 3.31 -11.48 8.24
C PHE A 173 4.14 -12.11 9.36
N ASN A 174 4.07 -13.43 9.56
CA ASN A 174 4.84 -14.11 10.59
C ASN A 174 6.35 -14.06 10.32
N ALA A 175 6.74 -14.14 9.04
CA ALA A 175 8.14 -14.00 8.63
C ALA A 175 8.66 -12.55 8.71
N ARG A 176 7.77 -11.56 8.90
CA ARG A 176 8.10 -10.13 9.03
C ARG A 176 8.95 -9.59 7.87
N LEU A 177 8.68 -10.05 6.64
CA LEU A 177 9.52 -9.77 5.47
C LEU A 177 9.47 -8.28 5.08
N LEU A 178 8.30 -7.64 5.21
CA LEU A 178 8.14 -6.21 4.95
C LEU A 178 8.91 -5.36 5.96
N GLU A 179 8.89 -5.74 7.23
CA GLU A 179 9.62 -5.07 8.31
C GLU A 179 11.13 -5.20 8.13
N GLN A 180 11.61 -6.37 7.67
CA GLN A 180 13.01 -6.56 7.34
C GLN A 180 13.46 -5.63 6.20
N GLY A 181 12.71 -5.56 5.11
CA GLY A 181 13.00 -4.64 4.00
C GLY A 181 12.95 -3.17 4.43
N ARG A 182 11.95 -2.78 5.24
CA ARG A 182 11.85 -1.42 5.80
C ARG A 182 13.03 -1.10 6.70
N LYS A 183 13.43 -2.03 7.57
CA LYS A 183 14.59 -1.88 8.45
C LYS A 183 15.86 -1.67 7.64
N LEU A 184 16.10 -2.46 6.61
CA LEU A 184 17.25 -2.31 5.73
C LEU A 184 17.26 -0.95 5.03
N LYS A 185 16.11 -0.50 4.51
CA LYS A 185 15.95 0.83 3.90
C LYS A 185 16.29 1.95 4.87
N VAL A 186 15.81 1.87 6.11
CA VAL A 186 16.08 2.88 7.15
C VAL A 186 17.56 2.89 7.51
N GLN A 187 18.16 1.71 7.73
CA GLN A 187 19.57 1.56 8.08
C GLN A 187 20.54 2.01 6.98
N SER A 188 20.07 2.08 5.73
CA SER A 188 20.88 2.55 4.60
C SER A 188 21.24 4.04 4.74
N GLY A 189 20.45 4.84 5.45
CA GLY A 189 20.69 6.27 5.62
C GLY A 189 20.91 6.96 4.27
N GLU A 190 22.00 7.71 4.15
CA GLU A 190 22.37 8.40 2.89
C GLU A 190 22.70 7.43 1.74
N LYS A 191 23.14 6.19 2.04
CA LYS A 191 23.45 5.18 1.01
C LYS A 191 22.22 4.77 0.20
N TYR A 192 21.01 4.99 0.74
CA TYR A 192 19.78 4.79 -0.02
C TYR A 192 19.78 5.60 -1.33
N PHE A 193 20.34 6.81 -1.30
CA PHE A 193 20.32 7.73 -2.44
C PHE A 193 21.33 7.39 -3.54
N LEU A 194 22.10 6.32 -3.39
CA LEU A 194 22.89 5.75 -4.48
C LEU A 194 21.94 5.20 -5.56
N PRO A 195 22.14 5.49 -6.86
CA PRO A 195 21.24 5.03 -7.91
C PRO A 195 20.97 3.52 -7.89
N VAL A 196 22.00 2.70 -7.68
CA VAL A 196 21.87 1.24 -7.57
C VAL A 196 21.00 0.80 -6.39
N ALA A 197 21.05 1.53 -5.26
CA ALA A 197 20.22 1.24 -4.11
C ALA A 197 18.75 1.60 -4.37
N MET A 198 18.49 2.75 -5.01
CA MET A 198 17.15 3.14 -5.43
C MET A 198 16.53 2.12 -6.39
N VAL A 199 17.31 1.61 -7.37
CA VAL A 199 16.89 0.51 -8.25
C VAL A 199 16.54 -0.74 -7.43
N GLY A 200 17.42 -1.16 -6.52
CA GLY A 200 17.21 -2.35 -5.68
C GLY A 200 15.96 -2.26 -4.79
N PHE A 201 15.75 -1.13 -4.12
CA PHE A 201 14.55 -0.92 -3.29
C PHE A 201 13.28 -0.74 -4.12
N THR A 202 13.38 -0.20 -5.34
CA THR A 202 12.25 -0.13 -6.28
C THR A 202 11.80 -1.54 -6.67
N ARG A 203 12.76 -2.39 -7.09
CA ARG A 203 12.51 -3.80 -7.41
C ARG A 203 11.87 -4.52 -6.24
N PHE A 204 12.48 -4.41 -5.06
CA PHE A 204 11.97 -5.00 -3.83
C PHE A 204 10.52 -4.60 -3.57
N SER A 205 10.24 -3.29 -3.52
CA SER A 205 8.91 -2.79 -3.17
C SER A 205 7.85 -3.15 -4.22
N PHE A 206 8.22 -3.17 -5.49
CA PHE A 206 7.35 -3.60 -6.57
C PHE A 206 6.99 -5.10 -6.47
N LEU A 207 7.99 -5.97 -6.29
CA LEU A 207 7.75 -7.41 -6.13
C LEU A 207 6.99 -7.72 -4.85
N MET A 208 7.28 -7.03 -3.75
CA MET A 208 6.52 -7.17 -2.50
C MET A 208 5.04 -6.80 -2.70
N ARG A 209 4.75 -5.75 -3.48
CA ARG A 209 3.37 -5.38 -3.86
C ARG A 209 2.69 -6.51 -4.61
N ARG A 210 3.36 -7.15 -5.57
CA ARG A 210 2.81 -8.28 -6.34
C ARG A 210 2.56 -9.52 -5.49
N VAL A 211 3.54 -9.92 -4.67
CA VAL A 211 3.40 -11.03 -3.72
C VAL A 211 2.20 -10.79 -2.81
N PHE A 212 2.11 -9.58 -2.25
CA PHE A 212 1.01 -9.22 -1.36
C PHE A 212 -0.36 -9.37 -2.03
N PHE A 213 -0.55 -8.82 -3.24
CA PHE A 213 -1.82 -8.95 -3.96
C PHE A 213 -2.13 -10.41 -4.32
N ARG A 214 -1.14 -11.18 -4.77
CA ARG A 214 -1.29 -12.61 -5.04
C ARG A 214 -1.81 -13.37 -3.82
N LEU A 215 -1.16 -13.17 -2.66
CA LEU A 215 -1.52 -13.82 -1.41
C LEU A 215 -2.90 -13.40 -0.92
N MET A 216 -3.19 -12.11 -0.96
CA MET A 216 -4.49 -11.56 -0.56
C MET A 216 -5.63 -12.13 -1.41
N HIS A 217 -5.46 -12.19 -2.73
CA HIS A 217 -6.46 -12.82 -3.61
C HIS A 217 -6.57 -14.33 -3.38
N GLY A 218 -5.44 -15.00 -3.16
CA GLY A 218 -5.40 -16.42 -2.79
C GLY A 218 -6.21 -16.71 -1.53
N ASP A 219 -5.96 -15.96 -0.45
CA ASP A 219 -6.66 -16.13 0.84
C ASP A 219 -8.15 -15.81 0.71
N LEU A 220 -8.53 -14.74 0.00
CA LEU A 220 -9.93 -14.38 -0.26
C LEU A 220 -10.68 -15.50 -0.99
N ASN A 221 -10.13 -15.99 -2.10
CA ASN A 221 -10.76 -17.06 -2.87
C ASN A 221 -10.88 -18.33 -2.03
N SER A 222 -9.84 -18.67 -1.28
CA SER A 222 -9.83 -19.88 -0.47
C SER A 222 -10.83 -19.79 0.70
N ILE A 223 -11.04 -18.61 1.29
CA ILE A 223 -12.12 -18.37 2.27
C ILE A 223 -13.48 -18.59 1.60
N LEU A 224 -13.73 -17.98 0.45
CA LEU A 224 -15.03 -18.09 -0.23
C LEU A 224 -15.37 -19.55 -0.59
N ASP A 225 -14.40 -20.29 -1.11
CA ASP A 225 -14.57 -21.70 -1.43
C ASP A 225 -14.75 -22.54 -0.16
N GLY A 226 -14.00 -22.23 0.89
CA GLY A 226 -14.15 -22.90 2.18
C GLY A 226 -15.52 -22.66 2.84
N LEU A 227 -16.07 -21.45 2.74
CA LEU A 227 -17.42 -21.15 3.24
C LEU A 227 -18.50 -21.92 2.48
N ARG A 228 -18.38 -22.04 1.15
CA ARG A 228 -19.30 -22.86 0.33
C ARG A 228 -19.24 -24.33 0.74
N GLU A 229 -18.05 -24.86 0.96
CA GLU A 229 -17.86 -26.25 1.38
C GLU A 229 -18.43 -26.51 2.78
N LEU A 230 -18.25 -25.57 3.72
CA LEU A 230 -18.86 -25.66 5.05
C LEU A 230 -20.39 -25.69 4.99
N GLU A 231 -21.00 -24.86 4.15
CA GLU A 231 -22.45 -24.85 3.93
C GLU A 231 -22.96 -26.16 3.34
N ASN A 232 -22.26 -26.72 2.36
CA ASN A 232 -22.57 -28.05 1.81
C ASN A 232 -22.52 -29.17 2.86
N ARG A 233 -21.75 -28.96 3.94
CA ARG A 233 -21.65 -29.86 5.10
C ARG A 233 -22.65 -29.52 6.21
N GLY A 234 -23.56 -28.56 6.00
CA GLY A 234 -24.57 -28.14 6.96
C GLY A 234 -24.07 -27.16 8.03
N VAL A 235 -22.84 -26.65 7.91
CA VAL A 235 -22.29 -25.63 8.82
C VAL A 235 -22.70 -24.25 8.33
N THR A 236 -23.58 -23.57 9.06
CA THR A 236 -24.13 -22.24 8.70
C THR A 236 -23.56 -21.09 9.52
N THR A 237 -22.83 -21.39 10.60
CA THR A 237 -22.22 -20.39 11.49
C THR A 237 -20.81 -20.83 11.91
N LEU A 238 -19.94 -19.84 12.16
CA LEU A 238 -18.55 -20.04 12.60
C LEU A 238 -18.23 -19.16 13.83
N ASP A 239 -17.34 -19.65 14.70
CA ASP A 239 -16.71 -18.80 15.71
C ASP A 239 -15.53 -18.04 15.08
N CYS A 240 -15.77 -16.77 14.75
CA CYS A 240 -14.81 -15.93 14.06
C CYS A 240 -14.20 -14.86 14.99
N ARG A 241 -14.22 -15.06 16.31
CA ARG A 241 -13.64 -14.11 17.28
C ARG A 241 -12.16 -13.84 17.07
N ARG A 242 -11.39 -14.81 16.57
CA ARG A 242 -9.98 -14.61 16.22
C ARG A 242 -9.80 -13.51 15.16
N ALA A 243 -10.74 -13.42 14.23
CA ALA A 243 -10.75 -12.41 13.19
C ALA A 243 -11.60 -11.17 13.57
N HIS A 244 -11.84 -10.94 14.87
CA HIS A 244 -12.62 -9.83 15.41
C HIS A 244 -14.09 -9.78 14.94
N PHE A 245 -14.67 -10.95 14.62
CA PHE A 245 -16.10 -11.10 14.34
C PHE A 245 -16.86 -11.76 15.51
N SER A 246 -18.15 -12.02 15.31
CA SER A 246 -18.97 -12.74 16.28
C SER A 246 -18.49 -14.19 16.48
N HIS A 247 -18.87 -14.78 17.62
CA HIS A 247 -18.69 -16.20 17.91
C HIS A 247 -19.71 -17.11 17.18
N GLN A 248 -20.74 -16.51 16.58
CA GLN A 248 -21.74 -17.16 15.74
C GLN A 248 -21.94 -16.32 14.48
N GLU A 249 -20.89 -16.20 13.69
CA GLU A 249 -20.90 -15.41 12.47
C GLU A 249 -21.52 -16.23 11.32
N PRO A 250 -22.63 -15.77 10.71
CA PRO A 250 -23.25 -16.51 9.61
C PRO A 250 -22.35 -16.55 8.37
N THR A 251 -22.27 -17.70 7.71
CA THR A 251 -21.46 -17.88 6.49
C THR A 251 -21.86 -16.91 5.37
N ASP A 252 -23.16 -16.63 5.22
CA ASP A 252 -23.68 -15.61 4.30
C ASP A 252 -23.11 -14.21 4.57
N ARG A 253 -23.02 -13.82 5.84
CA ARG A 253 -22.47 -12.51 6.23
C ARG A 253 -20.97 -12.45 5.96
N LEU A 254 -20.24 -13.53 6.25
CA LEU A 254 -18.81 -13.64 5.92
C LEU A 254 -18.57 -13.51 4.41
N ARG A 255 -19.39 -14.16 3.57
CA ARG A 255 -19.33 -14.01 2.11
C ARG A 255 -19.51 -12.55 1.71
N MET A 256 -20.52 -11.85 2.21
CA MET A 256 -20.72 -10.42 1.89
C MET A 256 -19.51 -9.56 2.27
N ILE A 257 -18.92 -9.81 3.45
CA ILE A 257 -17.73 -9.10 3.92
C ILE A 257 -16.54 -9.34 2.98
N CYS A 258 -16.26 -10.59 2.61
CA CYS A 258 -15.18 -10.93 1.68
C CYS A 258 -15.36 -10.27 0.29
N HIS A 259 -16.60 -10.13 -0.21
CA HIS A 259 -16.85 -9.40 -1.46
C HIS A 259 -16.58 -7.90 -1.31
N SER A 260 -16.91 -7.30 -0.17
CA SER A 260 -16.61 -5.88 0.09
C SER A 260 -15.09 -5.61 0.16
N TRP A 261 -14.34 -6.55 0.74
CA TRP A 261 -12.89 -6.49 0.82
C TRP A 261 -12.21 -6.57 -0.54
N LYS A 262 -12.80 -7.32 -1.49
CA LYS A 262 -12.31 -7.33 -2.87
C LYS A 262 -12.27 -5.94 -3.47
N VAL A 263 -13.19 -5.04 -3.12
CA VAL A 263 -13.21 -3.65 -3.61
C VAL A 263 -12.31 -2.74 -2.76
N MET A 264 -12.38 -2.84 -1.42
CA MET A 264 -11.59 -1.97 -0.52
C MET A 264 -10.08 -2.09 -0.74
N PHE A 265 -9.54 -3.30 -0.91
CA PHE A 265 -8.09 -3.47 -1.04
C PHE A 265 -7.51 -2.99 -2.38
N HIS A 266 -8.35 -2.65 -3.36
CA HIS A 266 -7.91 -1.95 -4.57
C HIS A 266 -7.80 -0.44 -4.35
N ALA A 267 -8.65 0.12 -3.48
CA ALA A 267 -8.74 1.56 -3.24
C ALA A 267 -7.83 2.03 -2.11
N GLU A 268 -7.57 1.18 -1.13
CA GLU A 268 -6.74 1.52 0.01
C GLU A 268 -5.61 0.49 0.13
N TYR A 269 -4.38 0.98 0.09
CA TYR A 269 -3.23 0.25 0.62
C TYR A 269 -3.29 0.26 2.16
N SER A 270 -4.43 -0.20 2.70
CA SER A 270 -4.73 -0.27 4.14
C SER A 270 -3.86 -1.36 4.76
N SER A 271 -2.60 -1.03 5.06
CA SER A 271 -1.76 -1.86 5.91
C SER A 271 -2.34 -1.86 7.32
N GLY A 272 -2.75 -3.02 7.82
CA GLY A 272 -3.15 -3.18 9.22
C GLY A 272 -4.32 -4.15 9.43
N GLN A 273 -5.26 -3.72 10.26
CA GLN A 273 -6.33 -4.56 10.84
C GLN A 273 -7.13 -5.37 9.82
N PRO A 274 -7.62 -4.82 8.69
CA PRO A 274 -8.42 -5.61 7.75
C PRO A 274 -7.68 -6.80 7.14
N LEU A 275 -6.36 -6.68 6.92
CA LEU A 275 -5.54 -7.75 6.36
C LEU A 275 -5.22 -8.83 7.39
N LYS A 276 -5.00 -8.42 8.64
CA LYS A 276 -4.86 -9.37 9.73
C LYS A 276 -6.17 -10.14 9.95
N MET A 277 -7.31 -9.45 9.93
CA MET A 277 -8.63 -10.08 10.00
C MET A 277 -8.84 -11.08 8.85
N LEU A 278 -8.42 -10.74 7.62
CA LEU A 278 -8.47 -11.64 6.48
C LEU A 278 -7.64 -12.92 6.72
N ALA A 279 -6.39 -12.77 7.14
CA ALA A 279 -5.51 -13.90 7.44
C ALA A 279 -6.07 -14.77 8.59
N ASP A 280 -6.55 -14.16 9.67
CA ASP A 280 -7.14 -14.86 10.81
C ASP A 280 -8.42 -15.60 10.43
N LEU A 281 -9.27 -15.00 9.58
CA LEU A 281 -10.48 -15.61 9.04
C LEU A 281 -10.15 -16.80 8.16
N ARG A 282 -9.11 -16.70 7.32
CA ARG A 282 -8.63 -17.82 6.50
C ARG A 282 -8.30 -19.01 7.37
N THR A 283 -7.53 -18.81 8.43
CA THR A 283 -7.17 -19.89 9.35
C THR A 283 -8.41 -20.44 10.09
N VAL A 284 -9.44 -19.63 10.38
CA VAL A 284 -10.66 -20.13 11.07
C VAL A 284 -11.42 -21.08 10.15
N VAL A 285 -11.61 -20.70 8.90
CA VAL A 285 -12.33 -21.52 7.91
C VAL A 285 -11.61 -22.86 7.69
N GLU A 286 -10.28 -22.86 7.58
CA GLU A 286 -9.49 -24.09 7.42
C GLU A 286 -9.57 -25.02 8.64
N GLU A 287 -9.51 -24.49 9.86
CA GLU A 287 -9.65 -25.28 11.09
C GLU A 287 -11.03 -25.95 11.18
N VAL A 288 -12.10 -25.27 10.78
CA VAL A 288 -13.45 -25.85 10.80
C VAL A 288 -13.59 -26.90 9.70
N LEU A 289 -13.06 -26.65 8.50
CA LEU A 289 -13.07 -27.62 7.40
C LEU A 289 -12.37 -28.92 7.77
N THR A 290 -11.15 -28.84 8.34
CA THR A 290 -10.36 -30.02 8.75
C THR A 290 -11.05 -30.80 9.87
N ARG A 291 -11.65 -30.13 10.86
CA ARG A 291 -12.45 -30.79 11.92
C ARG A 291 -13.70 -31.48 11.36
N SER A 292 -14.34 -30.87 10.38
CA SER A 292 -15.54 -31.41 9.73
C SER A 292 -15.23 -32.68 8.90
N GLU A 293 -14.02 -32.83 8.39
CA GLU A 293 -13.58 -34.04 7.67
C GLU A 293 -13.37 -35.23 8.62
N GLY A 294 -12.77 -35.00 9.80
CA GLY A 294 -12.57 -36.04 10.81
C GLY A 294 -13.87 -36.49 11.51
N GLY A 295 -14.92 -35.65 11.52
CA GLY A 295 -16.18 -35.92 12.20
C GLY A 295 -17.10 -36.93 11.50
N LYS A 296 -16.88 -37.25 10.22
CA LYS A 296 -17.68 -38.26 9.49
C LYS A 296 -17.44 -39.70 9.94
N ALA A 297 -16.42 -39.99 10.75
CA ALA A 297 -16.11 -41.35 11.21
C ALA A 297 -16.80 -41.77 12.53
N LEU A 298 -17.46 -40.86 13.26
CA LEU A 298 -18.03 -41.15 14.59
C LEU A 298 -19.58 -41.14 14.64
N GLY A 299 -20.25 -40.93 13.51
CA GLY A 299 -21.71 -40.79 13.44
C GLY A 299 -22.52 -42.03 13.09
N ALA A 300 -21.92 -43.22 12.93
CA ALA A 300 -22.62 -44.44 12.49
C ALA A 300 -23.00 -45.42 13.62
N ALA A 301 -22.74 -45.10 14.89
CA ALA A 301 -22.95 -46.02 16.01
C ALA A 301 -23.65 -45.37 17.21
N ALA A 302 -24.73 -44.63 17.00
CA ALA A 302 -25.71 -44.33 18.06
C ALA A 302 -27.01 -43.81 17.44
N GLY A 303 -28.06 -44.64 17.42
CA GLY A 303 -29.39 -44.15 17.05
C GLY A 303 -30.41 -45.19 16.56
N ALA A 304 -30.32 -46.45 16.99
CA ALA A 304 -31.43 -47.39 16.89
C ALA A 304 -32.11 -47.51 18.26
N SER A 305 -33.31 -46.94 18.36
CA SER A 305 -34.34 -46.94 19.42
C SER A 305 -34.69 -45.50 19.77
N GLY A 306 -35.92 -45.01 19.63
CA GLY A 306 -37.23 -45.60 19.41
C GLY A 306 -38.23 -44.64 20.08
N GLY A 307 -39.37 -44.37 19.46
CA GLY A 307 -40.51 -43.73 20.15
C GLY A 307 -41.05 -42.47 19.49
N SER A 308 -42.11 -42.68 18.71
CA SER A 308 -43.01 -41.69 18.11
C SER A 308 -43.71 -40.79 19.13
N ALA A 309 -43.93 -39.52 18.76
CA ALA A 309 -45.16 -38.78 19.09
C ALA A 309 -45.34 -37.58 18.13
N GLU A 310 -46.50 -37.56 17.48
CA GLU A 310 -47.04 -36.53 16.59
C GLU A 310 -47.20 -35.15 17.25
N GLY A 311 -47.11 -34.10 16.42
CA GLY A 311 -47.54 -32.74 16.76
C GLY A 311 -47.02 -31.68 15.78
N GLN A 312 -47.82 -31.36 14.76
CA GLN A 312 -47.62 -30.27 13.80
C GLN A 312 -48.77 -29.24 13.99
N PRO A 313 -48.76 -28.04 13.38
CA PRO A 313 -47.85 -26.90 13.54
C PRO A 313 -48.60 -25.61 13.95
N GLU A 314 -47.90 -24.56 14.39
CA GLU A 314 -48.42 -23.20 14.22
C GLU A 314 -47.33 -22.14 14.05
N ALA A 315 -47.57 -21.26 13.08
CA ALA A 315 -46.68 -20.23 12.60
C ALA A 315 -46.90 -18.90 13.36
N SER A 316 -45.82 -18.17 13.63
CA SER A 316 -45.85 -16.71 13.51
C SER A 316 -44.46 -16.09 13.54
N ALA A 317 -44.12 -15.51 12.40
CA ALA A 317 -43.02 -14.59 12.21
C ALA A 317 -43.29 -13.27 12.95
N LYS A 318 -42.32 -12.79 13.73
CA LYS A 318 -42.15 -11.35 13.94
C LYS A 318 -40.68 -10.96 13.86
N SER A 319 -40.48 -10.00 12.97
CA SER A 319 -39.27 -9.33 12.53
C SER A 319 -38.53 -8.61 13.65
N ARG A 320 -37.20 -8.68 13.60
CA ARG A 320 -36.26 -7.96 14.46
C ARG A 320 -35.66 -6.80 13.63
N PRO A 321 -35.51 -5.58 14.19
CA PRO A 321 -35.08 -4.43 13.41
C PRO A 321 -33.57 -4.48 13.12
N ALA A 322 -33.21 -4.00 11.92
CA ALA A 322 -31.85 -3.84 11.45
C ALA A 322 -31.08 -2.84 12.34
N ALA A 323 -30.00 -3.32 12.96
CA ALA A 323 -29.03 -2.47 13.63
C ALA A 323 -28.22 -1.71 12.55
N LYS A 324 -28.38 -0.39 12.53
CA LYS A 324 -27.56 0.52 11.72
C LYS A 324 -26.10 0.42 12.19
N PHE A 325 -25.23 0.07 11.26
CA PHE A 325 -23.78 0.11 11.46
C PHE A 325 -23.36 1.58 11.52
N SER A 326 -22.92 2.03 12.70
CA SER A 326 -22.14 3.26 12.85
C SER A 326 -20.68 2.83 13.02
N PRO A 327 -19.75 3.24 12.15
CA PRO A 327 -18.35 2.99 12.40
C PRO A 327 -17.94 3.83 13.61
N ASN A 328 -17.80 3.17 14.76
CA ASN A 328 -17.18 3.76 15.92
C ASN A 328 -15.72 4.01 15.54
N THR A 329 -15.32 5.27 15.48
CA THR A 329 -13.93 5.71 15.40
C THR A 329 -13.23 5.33 16.70
N SER A 330 -12.89 4.05 16.83
CA SER A 330 -12.05 3.53 17.90
C SER A 330 -10.60 3.73 17.49
N THR A 331 -9.91 4.59 18.22
CA THR A 331 -8.46 4.82 18.18
C THR A 331 -7.73 3.50 18.49
N ALA A 332 -7.48 2.71 17.45
CA ALA A 332 -6.51 1.62 17.44
C ALA A 332 -5.16 2.20 16.98
N PRO A 333 -4.02 1.66 17.46
CA PRO A 333 -2.73 2.28 17.24
C PRO A 333 -2.44 2.33 15.74
N GLU A 334 -2.42 3.54 15.21
CA GLU A 334 -1.70 3.89 14.01
C GLU A 334 -0.27 3.37 14.22
N PHE A 335 0.26 2.63 13.25
CA PHE A 335 1.65 2.18 13.33
C PHE A 335 2.54 3.42 13.27
N ASP A 336 2.88 3.94 14.45
CA ASP A 336 3.67 5.13 14.66
C ASP A 336 4.85 5.16 13.69
N ILE A 337 4.80 6.15 12.79
CA ILE A 337 6.00 6.69 12.18
C ILE A 337 6.68 7.40 13.34
N ALA A 338 7.66 6.73 13.95
CA ALA A 338 8.62 7.39 14.82
C ALA A 338 9.39 8.41 13.97
N ALA A 339 8.79 9.60 13.81
CA ALA A 339 9.51 10.80 13.48
C ALA A 339 10.43 11.05 14.67
N GLY A 340 11.73 10.83 14.48
CA GLY A 340 12.72 11.23 15.46
C GLY A 340 12.55 12.72 15.72
N GLN A 341 12.06 13.08 16.90
CA GLN A 341 12.15 14.44 17.39
C GLN A 341 13.63 14.80 17.55
N PRO A 342 14.07 15.97 17.07
CA PRO A 342 15.36 16.49 17.45
C PRO A 342 15.30 16.89 18.93
N SER A 343 16.21 16.35 19.73
CA SER A 343 16.43 16.81 21.10
C SER A 343 16.90 18.26 21.09
N HIS A 344 16.02 19.18 21.51
CA HIS A 344 16.42 20.50 21.98
C HIS A 344 16.60 20.45 23.50
N GLY A 345 17.72 21.00 23.96
CA GLY A 345 18.09 21.24 25.35
C GLY A 345 19.44 20.58 25.67
N ASP A 346 20.50 21.26 26.11
CA ASP A 346 20.65 22.64 26.58
C ASP A 346 22.12 23.05 26.49
N ASN A 347 22.34 24.36 26.39
CA ASN A 347 23.55 25.05 26.85
C ASN A 347 23.92 24.61 28.28
N GLU A 348 25.20 24.40 28.58
CA GLU A 348 25.91 25.14 29.64
C GLU A 348 27.39 24.68 29.78
N ILE A 349 28.29 25.67 29.71
CA ILE A 349 29.45 25.87 30.59
C ILE A 349 30.61 24.85 30.50
N LEU A 350 31.61 25.13 29.66
CA LEU A 350 32.96 25.65 30.02
C LEU A 350 33.88 25.71 28.79
#